data_AF-A0AAV4EXP4-F1
#
_entry.id   AF-A0AAV4EXP4-F1
#
_cell.length_a   1.000
_cell.length_b   1.000
_cell.length_c   1.000
_cell.angle_alpha   90.00
_cell.angle_beta   90.00
_cell.angle_gamma   90.00
#
_symmetry.space_group_name_H-M   'P 1'
#
loop_
_entity.id
_entity.type
_entity.pdbx_description
1 polymer ?
#
loop_
_entity_poly.entity_id
_entity_poly.type
_entity_poly.pdbx_seq_one_letter_code
_entity_poly.pdbx_strand_id
1 'polypeptide(L)'
;MYCVNSSSLPLSSELVIRPVQTNSFVKGGRKYFCPVPECVAKSSNSSGFSDSELKRHWTEKHEEFVLMHHCSQCDFSSKRKGSTFRHFRLVHGSLLPFGTGPQEWKANKEYICPAPYTLRDAFRK
;
A
#
# COMPACT_ATOMS: atom_id res chain seq x y z
N MET A 1 -69.31 -9.42 -1.01
CA MET A 1 -69.80 -8.74 -2.23
C MET A 1 -68.92 -7.53 -2.47
N TYR A 2 -68.55 -7.34 -3.74
CA TYR A 2 -67.60 -6.36 -4.26
C TYR A 2 -68.12 -4.93 -4.15
N CYS A 3 -67.18 -3.96 -4.13
CA CYS A 3 -67.05 -2.81 -5.04
C CYS A 3 -65.97 -1.85 -4.45
N VAL A 4 -64.78 -1.70 -5.04
CA VAL A 4 -64.37 -0.73 -6.11
C VAL A 4 -65.06 0.64 -5.97
N ASN A 5 -64.42 1.80 -6.09
CA ASN A 5 -63.10 2.21 -6.56
C ASN A 5 -62.90 3.69 -6.17
N SER A 6 -61.71 4.23 -6.48
CA SER A 6 -61.47 5.62 -6.93
C SER A 6 -60.66 6.55 -6.02
N SER A 7 -59.41 6.71 -6.47
CA SER A 7 -58.79 8.01 -6.78
C SER A 7 -58.20 8.84 -5.64
N SER A 8 -56.88 8.97 -5.63
CA SER A 8 -56.17 10.15 -6.19
C SER A 8 -54.76 10.23 -5.59
N LEU A 9 -53.74 10.13 -6.45
CA LEU A 9 -52.41 10.67 -6.15
C LEU A 9 -52.46 12.19 -6.31
N PRO A 10 -51.62 12.94 -5.59
CA PRO A 10 -50.63 13.69 -6.36
C PRO A 10 -49.21 13.64 -5.78
N LEU A 11 -48.29 13.85 -6.72
CA LEU A 11 -46.87 14.13 -6.58
C LEU A 11 -46.59 15.17 -5.47
N SER A 12 -45.52 14.95 -4.71
CA SER A 12 -44.42 15.92 -4.65
C SER A 12 -43.15 15.28 -4.13
N SER A 13 -42.13 15.45 -4.94
CA SER A 13 -40.75 15.03 -4.81
C SER A 13 -40.01 15.87 -3.77
N GLU A 14 -39.62 15.27 -2.65
CA GLU A 14 -38.45 15.74 -1.90
C GLU A 14 -37.57 14.53 -1.55
N LEU A 15 -36.62 14.26 -2.43
CA LEU A 15 -35.46 13.43 -2.10
C LEU A 15 -34.65 14.19 -1.05
N VAL A 16 -34.94 13.93 0.23
CA VAL A 16 -34.05 14.30 1.33
C VAL A 16 -32.79 13.46 1.17
N ILE A 17 -31.81 13.99 0.43
CA ILE A 17 -30.46 13.43 0.40
C ILE A 17 -29.89 13.63 1.81
N ARG A 18 -30.00 12.59 2.63
CA ARG A 18 -29.27 12.50 3.88
C ARG A 18 -27.78 12.53 3.52
N PRO A 19 -26.97 13.45 4.07
CA PRO A 19 -25.54 13.40 3.86
C PRO A 19 -25.03 12.05 4.37
N VAL A 20 -24.42 11.28 3.47
CA VAL A 20 -23.64 10.10 3.85
C VAL A 20 -22.51 10.60 4.73
N GLN A 21 -22.68 10.46 6.04
CA GLN A 21 -21.59 10.61 6.98
C GLN A 21 -20.60 9.49 6.66
N THR A 22 -19.58 9.81 5.85
CA THR A 22 -18.39 8.97 5.78
C THR A 22 -17.71 9.11 7.14
N ASN A 23 -18.14 8.27 8.07
CA ASN A 23 -17.51 8.15 9.37
C ASN A 23 -16.14 7.50 9.13
N SER A 24 -15.17 8.31 8.71
CA SER A 24 -13.77 7.92 8.63
C SER A 24 -13.24 7.80 10.05
N PHE A 25 -13.59 6.68 10.68
CA PHE A 25 -13.09 6.26 11.97
C PHE A 25 -11.58 6.00 11.84
N VAL A 26 -10.76 7.01 12.17
CA VAL A 26 -9.30 6.89 12.18
C VAL A 26 -8.89 5.98 13.33
N LYS A 27 -8.79 4.67 13.09
CA LYS A 27 -8.08 3.77 14.01
C LYS A 27 -6.59 4.10 13.92
N GLY A 28 -6.09 4.88 14.88
CA GLY A 28 -4.65 5.06 15.09
C GLY A 28 -3.98 3.71 15.36
N GLY A 29 -3.39 3.11 14.33
CA GLY A 29 -2.68 1.84 14.45
C GLY A 29 -1.39 1.99 15.27
N ARG A 30 -0.95 0.89 15.90
CA ARG A 30 0.36 0.84 16.58
C ARG A 30 1.47 1.22 15.60
N LYS A 31 2.40 2.04 16.08
CA LYS A 31 3.61 2.45 15.35
C LYS A 31 4.80 1.64 15.84
N TYR A 32 5.64 1.24 14.90
CA TYR A 32 6.84 0.45 15.12
C TYR A 32 8.07 1.18 14.59
N PHE A 33 9.22 0.91 15.18
CA PHE A 33 10.49 1.50 14.78
C PHE A 33 11.46 0.38 14.46
N CYS A 34 12.35 0.61 13.49
CA CYS A 34 13.40 -0.35 13.19
C CYS A 34 14.43 -0.33 14.34
N PRO A 35 14.73 -1.47 14.98
CA PRO A 35 15.65 -1.52 16.11
C PRO A 35 17.13 -1.48 15.70
N VAL A 36 17.43 -1.57 14.40
CA VAL A 36 18.80 -1.63 13.87
C VAL A 36 19.43 -0.22 13.92
N PRO A 37 20.46 0.04 14.75
CA PRO A 37 20.93 1.40 15.05
C PRO A 37 21.31 2.23 13.82
N GLU A 38 22.11 1.66 12.91
CA GLU A 38 22.56 2.30 11.67
C GLU A 38 21.43 2.53 10.64
N CYS A 39 20.27 1.91 10.87
CA CYS A 39 19.11 2.02 10.00
C CYS A 39 18.20 3.19 10.42
N VAL A 40 18.08 3.46 11.73
CA VAL A 40 17.16 4.45 12.30
C VAL A 40 17.30 5.83 11.66
N ALA A 41 18.53 6.29 11.41
CA ALA A 41 18.80 7.59 10.79
C ALA A 41 18.25 7.74 9.35
N LYS A 42 17.94 6.61 8.68
CA LYS A 42 17.49 6.54 7.28
C LYS A 42 16.07 5.99 7.14
N SER A 43 15.40 5.73 8.26
CA SER A 43 14.22 4.86 8.34
C SER A 43 13.04 5.67 8.89
N SER A 44 12.07 5.97 7.99
CA SER A 44 10.83 6.76 8.16
C SER A 44 10.88 7.92 9.17
N ASN A 45 10.65 9.14 8.65
CA ASN A 45 10.18 10.34 9.36
C ASN A 45 9.66 10.04 10.77
N SER A 46 10.06 10.84 11.76
CA SER A 46 9.95 10.70 13.23
C SER A 46 8.67 10.09 13.85
N SER A 47 7.63 9.79 13.08
CA SER A 47 6.34 9.21 13.46
C SER A 47 6.23 7.68 13.37
N GLY A 48 7.26 6.97 12.88
CA GLY A 48 7.33 5.49 12.88
C GLY A 48 6.46 4.78 11.83
N PHE A 49 6.65 3.47 11.71
CA PHE A 49 6.01 2.61 10.71
C PHE A 49 4.68 2.01 11.19
N SER A 50 3.74 1.82 10.27
CA SER A 50 2.69 0.80 10.43
C SER A 50 3.26 -0.61 10.24
N ASP A 51 2.47 -1.64 10.55
CA ASP A 51 2.87 -3.06 10.40
C ASP A 51 3.34 -3.40 8.98
N SER A 52 2.59 -2.99 7.96
CA SER A 52 2.93 -3.26 6.56
C SER A 52 4.15 -2.46 6.10
N GLU A 53 4.32 -1.24 6.59
CA GLU A 53 5.48 -0.42 6.26
C GLU A 53 6.75 -0.97 6.89
N LEU A 54 6.70 -1.48 8.14
CA LEU A 54 7.84 -2.08 8.81
C LEU A 54 8.26 -3.40 8.14
N LYS A 55 7.30 -4.28 7.79
CA LYS A 55 7.58 -5.52 7.05
C LYS A 55 8.27 -5.21 5.73
N ARG A 56 7.72 -4.26 4.97
CA ARG A 56 8.31 -3.83 3.70
C ARG A 56 9.69 -3.22 3.89
N HIS A 57 9.85 -2.33 4.88
CA HIS A 57 11.14 -1.76 5.24
C HIS A 57 12.18 -2.84 5.51
N TRP A 58 11.82 -3.84 6.33
CA TRP A 58 12.68 -4.97 6.64
C TRP A 58 13.12 -5.72 5.40
N THR A 59 12.18 -6.09 4.52
CA THR A 59 12.52 -6.77 3.26
C THR A 59 13.44 -5.94 2.36
N GLU A 60 13.31 -4.60 2.38
CA GLU A 60 14.08 -3.73 1.48
C GLU A 60 15.47 -3.40 2.00
N LYS A 61 15.71 -3.51 3.32
CA LYS A 61 16.95 -3.07 3.98
C LYS A 61 17.68 -4.16 4.73
N HIS A 62 17.00 -5.18 5.23
CA HIS A 62 17.55 -6.18 6.15
C HIS A 62 17.53 -7.61 5.61
N GLU A 63 17.07 -7.81 4.38
CA GLU A 63 17.24 -9.05 3.62
C GLU A 63 18.40 -8.89 2.63
N GLU A 64 19.27 -9.90 2.56
CA GLU A 64 20.45 -9.92 1.69
C GLU A 64 20.07 -9.96 0.20
N PHE A 65 18.95 -10.61 -0.11
CA PHE A 65 18.42 -10.72 -1.46
C PHE A 65 17.03 -10.13 -1.52
N VAL A 66 16.75 -9.38 -2.59
CA VAL A 66 15.47 -8.74 -2.84
C VAL A 66 14.92 -9.15 -4.19
N LEU A 67 13.60 -9.31 -4.24
CA LEU A 67 12.88 -9.54 -5.47
C LEU A 67 12.78 -8.21 -6.24
N MET A 68 13.33 -8.19 -7.45
CA MET A 68 13.24 -7.06 -8.36
C MET A 68 12.12 -7.31 -9.37
N HIS A 69 11.31 -6.28 -9.59
CA HIS A 69 10.24 -6.26 -10.58
C HIS A 69 10.69 -5.44 -11.79
N HIS A 70 10.90 -6.12 -12.92
CA HIS A 70 11.33 -5.49 -14.16
C HIS A 70 10.15 -4.84 -14.89
N CYS A 71 10.42 -3.78 -15.63
CA CYS A 71 9.48 -3.23 -16.61
C CYS A 71 9.39 -4.18 -17.80
N SER A 72 8.22 -4.29 -18.43
CA SER A 72 8.04 -5.14 -19.61
C SER A 72 8.54 -4.51 -20.91
N GLN A 73 8.90 -3.22 -20.91
CA GLN A 73 9.28 -2.46 -22.12
C GLN A 73 10.68 -1.83 -22.06
N CYS A 74 11.35 -1.85 -20.91
CA CYS A 74 12.72 -1.34 -20.79
C CYS A 74 13.45 -1.99 -19.59
N ASP A 75 14.72 -1.66 -19.41
CA ASP A 75 15.58 -2.23 -18.36
C ASP A 75 15.31 -1.66 -16.95
N PHE A 76 14.29 -0.82 -16.80
CA PHE A 76 13.91 -0.30 -15.49
C PHE A 76 13.47 -1.45 -14.57
N SER A 77 13.95 -1.44 -13.33
CA SER A 77 13.52 -2.39 -12.31
C SER A 77 13.41 -1.73 -10.94
N SER A 78 12.52 -2.27 -10.10
CA SER A 78 12.31 -1.77 -8.75
C SER A 78 12.02 -2.89 -7.75
N LYS A 79 12.39 -2.69 -6.49
CA LYS A 79 12.02 -3.56 -5.36
C LYS A 79 10.50 -3.66 -5.15
N ARG A 80 9.72 -2.72 -5.70
CA ARG A 80 8.25 -2.68 -5.55
C ARG A 80 7.54 -2.79 -6.89
N LYS A 81 6.62 -3.74 -6.99
CA LYS A 81 5.70 -3.89 -8.13
C LYS A 81 4.96 -2.58 -8.45
N GLY A 82 4.45 -1.89 -7.43
CA GLY A 82 3.74 -0.61 -7.61
C GLY A 82 4.62 0.49 -8.19
N SER A 83 5.92 0.51 -7.87
CA SER A 83 6.87 1.47 -8.45
C SER A 83 7.11 1.17 -9.93
N THR A 84 7.27 -0.10 -10.30
CA THR A 84 7.42 -0.53 -11.70
C THR A 84 6.16 -0.23 -12.51
N PHE A 85 4.97 -0.47 -11.95
CA PHE A 85 3.71 -0.14 -12.60
C PHE A 85 3.54 1.38 -12.80
N ARG A 86 3.88 2.17 -11.78
CA ARG A 86 3.88 3.64 -11.90
C ARG A 86 4.86 4.12 -12.96
N HIS A 87 6.08 3.60 -12.95
CA HIS A 87 7.07 3.87 -13.99
C HIS A 87 6.50 3.55 -15.38
N PHE A 88 5.90 2.37 -15.55
CA PHE A 88 5.35 1.95 -16.84
C PHE A 88 4.26 2.91 -17.34
N ARG A 89 3.34 3.32 -16.47
CA ARG A 89 2.29 4.29 -16.81
C ARG A 89 2.84 5.65 -17.21
N LEU A 90 3.85 6.15 -16.50
CA LEU A 90 4.41 7.48 -16.71
C LEU A 90 5.33 7.53 -17.94
N VAL A 91 6.08 6.47 -18.20
CA VAL A 91 7.11 6.43 -19.26
C VAL A 91 6.59 5.83 -20.56
N HIS A 92 5.75 4.79 -20.49
CA HIS A 92 5.25 4.07 -21.66
C HIS A 92 3.79 4.37 -21.99
N GLY A 93 3.13 5.26 -21.24
CA GLY A 93 1.79 5.79 -21.56
C GLY A 93 0.66 4.76 -21.62
N SER A 94 0.88 3.55 -21.07
CA SER A 94 -0.03 2.43 -21.23
C SER A 94 -0.81 2.14 -19.95
N LEU A 95 -2.13 1.96 -20.09
CA LEU A 95 -3.04 1.52 -19.04
C LEU A 95 -3.13 0.00 -18.93
N LEU A 96 -2.29 -0.74 -19.67
CA LEU A 96 -2.33 -2.19 -19.66
C LEU A 96 -2.05 -2.73 -18.25
N PRO A 97 -2.78 -3.76 -17.81
CA PRO A 97 -2.60 -4.36 -16.48
C PRO A 97 -1.25 -5.08 -16.33
N PHE A 98 -0.51 -5.29 -17.42
CA PHE A 98 0.75 -6.04 -17.49
C PHE A 98 1.99 -5.16 -17.70
N GLY A 99 2.07 -4.04 -16.98
CA GLY A 99 3.26 -3.17 -16.99
C GLY A 99 4.48 -3.70 -16.23
N THR A 100 4.39 -4.90 -15.64
CA THR A 100 5.50 -5.56 -14.94
C THR A 100 5.95 -6.77 -15.76
N GLY A 101 7.21 -6.79 -16.14
CA GLY A 101 7.91 -7.90 -16.76
C GLY A 101 8.36 -8.96 -15.73
N PRO A 102 9.41 -9.73 -16.05
CA PRO A 102 9.92 -10.80 -15.20
C PRO A 102 10.30 -10.32 -13.79
N GLN A 103 10.34 -11.28 -12.86
CA GLN A 103 10.86 -11.07 -11.52
C GLN A 103 12.22 -11.75 -11.39
N GLU A 104 13.13 -11.12 -10.64
CA GLU A 104 14.48 -11.64 -10.46
C GLU A 104 14.98 -11.37 -9.04
N TRP A 105 15.55 -12.37 -8.39
CA TRP A 105 16.23 -12.18 -7.10
C TRP A 105 17.61 -11.58 -7.33
N LYS A 106 17.90 -10.45 -6.68
CA LYS A 106 19.21 -9.79 -6.73
C LYS A 106 19.74 -9.51 -5.34
N ALA A 107 21.07 -9.49 -5.21
CA ALA A 107 21.74 -8.99 -4.02
C ALA A 107 21.27 -7.55 -3.73
N ASN A 108 20.90 -7.31 -2.48
CA ASN A 108 20.37 -6.04 -2.03
C ASN A 108 21.51 -5.04 -1.84
N LYS A 109 21.64 -4.11 -2.79
CA LYS A 109 22.66 -3.05 -2.75
C LYS A 109 22.55 -2.13 -1.52
N GLU A 110 21.39 -2.11 -0.87
CA GLU A 110 21.13 -1.31 0.33
C GLU A 110 21.02 -2.19 1.58
N TYR A 111 21.60 -3.40 1.55
CA TYR A 111 21.59 -4.30 2.67
C TYR A 111 22.30 -3.68 3.89
N ILE A 112 21.63 -3.76 5.03
CA ILE A 112 22.13 -3.41 6.34
C ILE A 112 21.94 -4.65 7.19
N CYS A 113 23.05 -5.21 7.69
CA CYS A 113 23.01 -6.38 8.57
C CYS A 113 22.13 -6.08 9.80
N PRO A 114 21.04 -6.84 10.01
CA PRO A 114 20.14 -6.59 11.12
C PRO A 114 20.62 -7.19 12.44
N ALA A 115 21.65 -8.04 12.43
CA ALA A 115 22.11 -8.74 13.63
C ALA A 115 22.50 -7.76 14.75
N PRO A 116 22.11 -8.02 16.00
CA PRO A 116 21.46 -9.24 16.51
C PRO A 116 19.92 -9.26 16.40
N TYR A 117 19.31 -8.28 15.75
CA TYR A 117 17.87 -8.11 15.69
C TYR A 117 17.22 -8.95 14.59
N THR A 118 15.99 -9.36 14.85
CA THR A 118 15.09 -9.99 13.88
C THR A 118 13.87 -9.13 13.61
N LEU A 119 13.14 -9.42 12.53
CA LEU A 119 11.87 -8.74 12.24
C LEU A 119 10.88 -8.88 13.41
N ARG A 120 10.91 -10.01 14.13
CA ARG A 120 10.06 -10.22 15.31
C ARG A 120 10.42 -9.25 16.43
N ASP A 121 11.69 -8.93 16.61
CA ASP A 121 12.15 -7.98 17.62
C ASP A 121 11.68 -6.56 17.30
N ALA A 122 11.63 -6.19 16.01
CA ALA A 122 11.10 -4.90 15.57
C ALA A 122 9.60 -4.70 15.87
N PHE A 123 8.87 -5.79 16.14
CA PHE A 123 7.46 -5.75 16.56
C PHE A 123 7.27 -5.80 18.10
N ARG A 124 8.34 -6.00 18.87
CA ARG A 124 8.28 -5.95 20.33
C ARG A 124 8.28 -4.47 20.77
N LYS A 125 7.45 -4.16 21.77
CA LYS A 125 7.37 -2.83 22.39
C LYS A 125 8.46 -2.67 23.44
#